data_AF-A0A1U7J5I7-F1
#
_entry.id   AF-A0A1U7J5I7-F1
#
_cell.length_a   1.000
_cell.length_b   1.000
_cell.length_c   1.000
_cell.angle_alpha   90.00
_cell.angle_beta   90.00
_cell.angle_gamma   90.00
#
_symmetry.space_group_name_H-M   'P 1'
#
loop_
_entity.id
_entity.type
_entity.pdbx_description
1 polymer ?
#
loop_
_entity_poly.entity_id
_entity_poly.type
_entity_poly.pdbx_seq_one_letter_code
_entity_poly.pdbx_strand_id
1 'polypeptide(L)'
;MKTKHLPLTTLASLTLALTLASGTPAQMSHDDLTPTSTGQFQRIEQPLWSRVAVTGAGLGLIGLELWWFLISKPKSRKATTTGGKQEITVTVDGGYEPSHIVVQAGQPVRLNFYRKDPSSCLEEVRFPDFRIAQALPVNQTTAIAFTPTQPGRYEFTCGMNMFRGTVEVVAEDGGVVLPRATATAGSADHHNNMGDGTSGQHQFLLARL
;
A
#
# COMPACT_ATOMS: atom_id res chain seq x y z
N MET A 1 -25.59 -24.22 -12.11
CA MET A 1 -25.97 -24.55 -10.72
C MET A 1 -26.05 -23.24 -9.94
N LYS A 2 -27.21 -22.98 -9.33
CA LYS A 2 -27.60 -21.71 -8.69
C LYS A 2 -26.98 -21.63 -7.29
N THR A 3 -26.06 -20.70 -7.05
CA THR A 3 -25.56 -20.36 -5.72
C THR A 3 -26.58 -19.45 -5.01
N LYS A 4 -27.22 -19.98 -3.96
CA LYS A 4 -28.10 -19.22 -3.08
C LYS A 4 -27.24 -18.49 -2.05
N HIS A 5 -27.22 -17.16 -2.11
CA HIS A 5 -26.65 -16.32 -1.06
C HIS A 5 -27.57 -16.38 0.17
N LEU A 6 -27.02 -16.85 1.30
CA LEU A 6 -27.68 -16.86 2.60
C LEU A 6 -27.48 -15.47 3.24
N PRO A 7 -28.55 -14.70 3.56
CA PRO A 7 -28.40 -13.37 4.13
C PRO A 7 -28.10 -13.43 5.64
N LEU A 8 -26.98 -12.80 6.00
CA LEU A 8 -26.38 -12.61 7.33
C LEU A 8 -27.20 -11.70 8.27
N THR A 9 -28.52 -11.58 8.09
CA THR A 9 -29.34 -10.52 8.71
C THR A 9 -30.24 -10.97 9.86
N THR A 10 -30.16 -12.22 10.31
CA THR A 10 -31.04 -12.76 11.37
C THR A 10 -30.46 -12.73 12.79
N LEU A 11 -29.23 -12.24 12.99
CA LEU A 11 -28.60 -12.20 14.32
C LEU A 11 -28.88 -10.92 15.13
N ALA A 12 -29.49 -9.89 14.53
CA ALA A 12 -29.79 -8.63 15.22
C ALA A 12 -31.13 -8.64 16.01
N SER A 13 -31.97 -9.66 15.84
CA SER A 13 -33.30 -9.74 16.47
C SER A 13 -33.35 -10.65 17.71
N LEU A 14 -32.32 -11.46 17.98
CA LEU A 14 -32.32 -12.37 19.14
C LEU A 14 -31.80 -11.72 20.44
N THR A 15 -31.26 -10.50 20.36
CA THR A 15 -30.86 -9.72 21.55
C THR A 15 -32.01 -8.88 22.13
N LEU A 16 -33.07 -8.63 21.37
CA LEU A 16 -34.20 -7.79 21.80
C LEU A 16 -35.29 -8.56 22.56
N ALA A 17 -35.22 -9.89 22.63
CA ALA A 17 -36.21 -10.72 23.34
C ALA A 17 -35.84 -11.01 24.81
N LEU A 18 -34.68 -10.59 25.31
CA LEU A 18 -34.20 -10.93 26.66
C LEU A 18 -34.28 -9.78 27.69
N THR A 19 -34.98 -8.69 27.40
CA THR A 19 -35.04 -7.49 28.27
C THR A 19 -36.41 -7.17 28.89
N LEU A 20 -37.46 -7.99 28.70
CA LEU A 20 -38.82 -7.66 29.19
C LEU A 20 -39.35 -8.50 30.37
N ALA A 21 -38.54 -9.32 31.04
CA ALA A 21 -39.01 -10.16 32.15
C ALA A 21 -38.31 -9.83 33.47
N SER A 22 -38.48 -8.61 34.00
CA SER A 22 -38.19 -8.27 35.40
C SER A 22 -38.91 -6.98 35.81
N GLY A 23 -40.25 -7.03 35.87
CA GLY A 23 -41.06 -5.99 36.48
C GLY A 23 -41.79 -6.54 37.70
N THR A 24 -41.12 -6.63 38.85
CA THR A 24 -41.77 -6.80 40.15
C THR A 24 -42.01 -5.42 40.78
N PRO A 25 -43.24 -5.08 41.19
CA PRO A 25 -43.51 -3.82 41.87
C PRO A 25 -42.88 -3.85 43.27
N ALA A 26 -42.16 -2.79 43.61
CA ALA A 26 -41.69 -2.54 44.96
C ALA A 26 -42.89 -2.16 45.87
N GLN A 27 -43.07 -2.88 46.98
CA GLN A 27 -43.69 -2.32 48.18
C GLN A 27 -42.65 -2.27 49.30
N MET A 28 -42.50 -1.07 49.86
CA MET A 28 -41.71 -0.77 51.06
C MET A 28 -42.43 -1.25 52.31
N SER A 29 -41.68 -1.93 53.17
CA SER A 29 -41.94 -2.03 54.60
C SER A 29 -40.62 -1.77 55.30
N HIS A 30 -40.49 -0.61 55.95
CA HIS A 30 -39.43 -0.35 56.93
C HIS A 30 -39.85 -0.94 58.27
N ASP A 31 -38.92 -1.67 58.89
CA ASP A 31 -38.54 -1.61 60.32
C ASP A 31 -37.98 -2.98 60.73
N ASP A 32 -36.66 -3.08 60.87
CA ASP A 32 -36.07 -3.55 62.14
C ASP A 32 -34.55 -3.37 62.14
N LEU A 33 -34.07 -2.87 63.28
CA LEU A 33 -32.70 -2.49 63.58
C LEU A 33 -31.76 -3.71 63.63
N THR A 34 -30.69 -3.74 62.83
CA THR A 34 -29.49 -4.55 63.13
C THR A 34 -28.20 -3.83 62.70
N PRO A 35 -27.12 -3.92 63.50
CA PRO A 35 -25.85 -3.23 63.26
C PRO A 35 -24.99 -3.98 62.24
N THR A 36 -24.16 -3.23 61.52
CA THR A 36 -22.90 -3.70 60.91
C THR A 36 -22.98 -4.96 60.06
N SER A 37 -23.21 -4.77 58.77
CA SER A 37 -22.40 -5.50 57.80
C SER A 37 -21.70 -4.45 56.94
N THR A 38 -20.50 -4.07 57.36
CA THR A 38 -19.46 -3.71 56.40
C THR A 38 -19.36 -4.92 55.48
N GLY A 39 -20.14 -4.92 54.41
CA GLY A 39 -20.01 -5.83 53.30
C GLY A 39 -18.63 -5.57 52.73
N GLN A 40 -17.64 -6.19 53.38
CA GLN A 40 -16.33 -6.46 52.83
C GLN A 40 -16.63 -6.82 51.40
N PHE A 41 -16.22 -5.94 50.47
CA PHE A 41 -15.94 -6.31 49.09
C PHE A 41 -15.43 -7.72 49.16
N GLN A 42 -16.31 -8.68 48.88
CA GLN A 42 -15.99 -10.06 49.14
C GLN A 42 -14.90 -10.29 48.15
N ARG A 43 -13.67 -10.33 48.64
CA ARG A 43 -12.48 -10.32 47.81
C ARG A 43 -12.50 -11.69 47.20
N ILE A 44 -13.28 -11.83 46.13
CA ILE A 44 -13.39 -13.03 45.33
C ILE A 44 -11.95 -13.30 44.99
N GLU A 45 -11.37 -14.30 45.65
CA GLU A 45 -10.07 -14.85 45.34
C GLU A 45 -10.22 -15.35 43.92
N GLN A 46 -10.06 -14.44 42.96
CA GLN A 46 -10.10 -14.78 41.56
C GLN A 46 -8.86 -15.61 41.36
N PRO A 47 -9.03 -16.93 41.24
CA PRO A 47 -7.89 -17.82 41.24
C PRO A 47 -7.02 -17.40 40.05
N LEU A 48 -5.71 -17.33 40.25
CA LEU A 48 -4.80 -16.68 39.29
C LEU A 48 -4.98 -17.18 37.86
N TRP A 49 -5.44 -18.42 37.69
CA TRP A 49 -5.75 -19.02 36.38
C TRP A 49 -6.83 -18.25 35.59
N SER A 50 -7.87 -17.71 36.23
CA SER A 50 -8.95 -17.02 35.52
C SER A 50 -8.48 -15.69 34.94
N ARG A 51 -7.61 -14.97 35.67
CA ARG A 51 -6.98 -13.72 35.18
C ARG A 51 -6.08 -13.99 33.99
N VAL A 52 -5.27 -15.04 34.05
CA VAL A 52 -4.37 -15.42 32.95
C VAL A 52 -5.19 -15.89 31.73
N ALA A 53 -6.24 -16.67 31.94
CA ALA A 53 -7.12 -17.16 30.89
C ALA A 53 -7.82 -16.00 30.15
N VAL A 54 -8.43 -15.05 30.88
CA VAL A 54 -9.14 -13.92 30.27
C VAL A 54 -8.16 -12.97 29.55
N THR A 55 -7.00 -12.72 30.15
CA THR A 55 -5.96 -11.88 29.51
C THR A 55 -5.40 -12.52 28.25
N GLY A 56 -5.15 -13.83 28.29
CA GLY A 56 -4.67 -14.60 27.13
C GLY A 56 -5.70 -14.65 26.00
N ALA A 57 -6.98 -14.84 26.33
CA ALA A 57 -8.06 -14.79 25.36
C ALA A 57 -8.16 -13.42 24.68
N GLY A 58 -8.07 -12.34 25.45
CA GLY A 58 -8.07 -10.97 24.91
C GLY A 58 -6.90 -10.70 23.97
N LEU A 59 -5.67 -11.03 24.39
CA LEU A 59 -4.47 -10.88 23.56
C LEU A 59 -4.53 -11.76 22.30
N GLY A 60 -5.08 -12.97 22.40
CA GLY A 60 -5.28 -13.86 21.26
C GLY A 60 -6.27 -13.29 20.24
N LEU A 61 -7.38 -12.71 20.69
CA LEU A 61 -8.38 -12.10 19.81
C LEU A 61 -7.83 -10.86 19.10
N ILE A 62 -7.13 -10.00 19.84
CA ILE A 62 -6.43 -8.84 19.26
C ILE A 62 -5.39 -9.30 18.24
N GLY A 63 -4.60 -10.33 18.57
CA GLY A 63 -3.63 -10.90 17.65
C GLY A 63 -4.28 -11.47 16.38
N LEU A 64 -5.43 -12.13 16.51
CA LEU A 64 -6.19 -12.69 15.39
C LEU A 64 -6.78 -11.59 14.49
N GLU A 65 -7.33 -10.53 15.08
CA GLU A 65 -7.82 -9.37 14.34
C GLU A 65 -6.68 -8.65 13.59
N LEU A 66 -5.55 -8.41 14.27
CA LEU A 66 -4.37 -7.81 13.65
C LEU A 66 -3.80 -8.68 12.53
N TRP A 67 -3.73 -10.00 12.73
CA TRP A 67 -3.29 -10.95 11.71
C TRP A 67 -4.18 -10.92 10.47
N TRP A 68 -5.51 -10.94 10.67
CA TRP A 68 -6.49 -10.86 9.59
C TRP A 68 -6.37 -9.54 8.81
N PHE A 69 -6.17 -8.42 9.52
CA PHE A 69 -5.97 -7.12 8.91
C PHE A 69 -4.65 -7.03 8.12
N LEU A 70 -3.57 -7.63 8.64
CA LEU A 70 -2.25 -7.61 7.99
C LEU A 70 -2.18 -8.50 6.74
N ILE A 71 -3.03 -9.54 6.66
CA ILE A 71 -3.24 -10.35 5.45
C ILE A 71 -4.18 -9.66 4.44
N SER A 72 -5.08 -8.78 4.90
CA SER A 72 -6.06 -8.07 4.05
C SER A 72 -5.46 -6.87 3.29
N LYS A 73 -4.19 -6.94 2.85
CA LYS A 73 -3.57 -5.83 2.10
C LYS A 73 -4.31 -5.57 0.78
N PRO A 74 -4.45 -4.29 0.36
CA PRO A 74 -5.07 -3.94 -0.91
C PRO A 74 -4.30 -4.58 -2.07
N LYS A 75 -5.04 -5.15 -3.03
CA LYS A 75 -4.50 -5.89 -4.18
C LYS A 75 -3.72 -4.95 -5.11
N SER A 76 -2.44 -4.72 -4.82
CA SER A 76 -1.52 -4.13 -5.80
C SER A 76 -1.27 -5.18 -6.90
N ARG A 77 -1.68 -4.87 -8.14
CA ARG A 77 -1.50 -5.78 -9.28
C ARG A 77 -0.30 -5.32 -10.09
N LYS A 78 0.74 -6.14 -10.13
CA LYS A 78 1.86 -5.95 -11.06
C LYS A 78 1.40 -6.21 -12.49
N ALA A 79 1.90 -5.41 -13.43
CA ALA A 79 1.66 -5.62 -14.84
C ALA A 79 2.12 -7.01 -15.32
N THR A 80 1.30 -7.67 -16.14
CA THR A 80 1.73 -8.91 -16.81
C THR A 80 2.45 -8.53 -18.09
N THR A 81 3.76 -8.82 -18.16
CA THR A 81 4.56 -8.61 -19.36
C THR A 81 4.26 -9.72 -20.36
N THR A 82 3.64 -9.38 -21.49
CA THR A 82 3.43 -10.30 -22.61
C THR A 82 4.05 -9.68 -23.86
N GLY A 83 5.13 -10.28 -24.37
CA GLY A 83 5.78 -9.82 -25.61
C GLY A 83 6.46 -8.45 -25.53
N GLY A 84 7.04 -8.09 -24.37
CA GLY A 84 7.74 -6.81 -24.17
C GLY A 84 6.83 -5.59 -24.00
N LYS A 85 5.51 -5.82 -23.86
CA LYS A 85 4.51 -4.80 -23.53
C LYS A 85 3.85 -5.17 -22.21
N GLN A 86 3.60 -4.16 -21.39
CA GLN A 86 2.95 -4.32 -20.10
C GLN A 86 1.45 -4.06 -20.25
N GLU A 87 0.63 -5.08 -20.07
CA GLU A 87 -0.83 -4.96 -20.22
C GLU A 87 -1.55 -5.20 -18.91
N ILE A 88 -2.46 -4.28 -18.55
CA ILE A 88 -3.23 -4.33 -17.30
C ILE A 88 -4.66 -3.93 -17.61
N THR A 89 -5.61 -4.75 -17.15
CA THR A 89 -7.04 -4.39 -17.19
C THR A 89 -7.47 -3.85 -15.84
N VAL A 90 -8.02 -2.63 -15.86
CA VAL A 90 -8.61 -1.92 -14.73
C VAL A 90 -10.12 -1.93 -14.89
N THR A 91 -10.83 -2.45 -13.89
CA THR A 91 -12.29 -2.41 -13.84
C THR A 91 -12.73 -1.11 -13.20
N VAL A 92 -13.69 -0.43 -13.83
CA VAL A 92 -14.25 0.83 -13.35
C VAL A 92 -15.69 0.60 -12.89
N ASP A 93 -15.86 0.44 -11.58
CA ASP A 93 -17.11 0.08 -10.90
C ASP A 93 -17.12 0.74 -9.51
N GLY A 94 -17.74 1.91 -9.37
CA GLY A 94 -17.66 2.72 -8.14
C GLY A 94 -16.25 3.18 -7.75
N GLY A 95 -15.30 3.17 -8.69
CA GLY A 95 -13.88 3.45 -8.46
C GLY A 95 -12.99 2.70 -9.47
N TYR A 96 -11.69 2.64 -9.21
CA TYR A 96 -10.72 1.92 -10.04
C TYR A 96 -10.22 0.67 -9.32
N GLU A 97 -10.42 -0.51 -9.90
CA GLU A 97 -9.86 -1.76 -9.38
C GLU A 97 -8.99 -2.46 -10.44
N PRO A 98 -7.67 -2.60 -10.22
CA PRO A 98 -6.90 -2.10 -9.06
C PRO A 98 -6.72 -0.57 -9.08
N SER A 99 -6.68 0.05 -7.90
CA SER A 99 -6.38 1.48 -7.74
C SER A 99 -4.89 1.77 -7.76
N HIS A 100 -4.04 0.77 -7.48
CA HIS A 100 -2.60 0.87 -7.50
C HIS A 100 -2.00 -0.14 -8.49
N ILE A 101 -1.29 0.37 -9.49
CA ILE A 101 -0.72 -0.38 -10.60
C ILE A 101 0.79 -0.18 -10.60
N VAL A 102 1.57 -1.26 -10.69
CA VAL A 102 3.03 -1.18 -10.75
C VAL A 102 3.51 -1.58 -12.14
N VAL A 103 4.27 -0.71 -12.79
CA VAL A 103 4.81 -0.86 -14.14
C VAL A 103 6.31 -0.53 -14.19
N GLN A 104 7.03 -1.00 -15.20
CA GLN A 104 8.46 -0.68 -15.37
C GLN A 104 8.67 0.51 -16.31
N ALA A 105 9.62 1.38 -15.99
CA ALA A 105 10.07 2.48 -16.83
C ALA A 105 10.66 1.96 -18.16
N GLY A 106 10.59 2.74 -19.23
CA GLY A 106 11.20 2.42 -20.52
C GLY A 106 10.43 1.42 -21.38
N GLN A 107 9.45 0.70 -20.81
CA GLN A 107 8.60 -0.22 -21.57
C GLN A 107 7.24 0.39 -21.92
N PRO A 108 6.68 0.08 -23.11
CA PRO A 108 5.33 0.47 -23.47
C PRO A 108 4.28 -0.21 -22.58
N VAL A 109 3.42 0.60 -21.96
CA VAL A 109 2.32 0.17 -21.10
C VAL A 109 1.00 0.37 -21.82
N ARG A 110 0.10 -0.60 -21.70
CA ARG A 110 -1.29 -0.54 -22.17
C ARG A 110 -2.24 -0.82 -21.02
N LEU A 111 -2.94 0.23 -20.58
CA LEU A 111 -3.97 0.14 -19.55
C LEU A 111 -5.34 0.04 -20.22
N ASN A 112 -6.04 -1.07 -20.00
CA ASN A 112 -7.39 -1.29 -20.51
C ASN A 112 -8.41 -0.97 -19.41
N PHE A 113 -9.18 0.09 -19.58
CA PHE A 113 -10.23 0.47 -18.65
C PHE A 113 -11.57 -0.11 -19.09
N TYR A 114 -12.15 -1.00 -18.29
CA TYR A 114 -13.48 -1.55 -18.54
C TYR A 114 -14.50 -0.88 -17.61
N ARG A 115 -15.34 0.00 -18.16
CA ARG A 115 -16.35 0.73 -17.39
C ARG A 115 -17.63 -0.06 -17.26
N LYS A 116 -18.01 -0.40 -16.03
CA LYS A 116 -19.33 -0.96 -15.68
C LYS A 116 -20.26 0.11 -15.10
N ASP A 117 -19.69 1.08 -14.39
CA ASP A 117 -20.43 2.11 -13.69
C ASP A 117 -21.05 3.15 -14.66
N PRO A 118 -22.37 3.41 -14.62
CA PRO A 118 -23.02 4.39 -15.48
C PRO A 118 -22.92 5.84 -15.00
N SER A 119 -22.27 6.12 -13.87
CA SER A 119 -22.11 7.48 -13.31
C SER A 119 -21.30 8.40 -14.23
N SER A 120 -21.73 9.65 -14.34
CA SER A 120 -21.02 10.69 -15.12
C SER A 120 -19.63 10.98 -14.55
N CYS A 121 -19.41 10.78 -13.25
CA CYS A 121 -18.11 10.99 -12.62
C CYS A 121 -17.00 10.15 -13.29
N LEU A 122 -17.31 8.91 -13.70
CA LEU A 122 -16.38 7.92 -14.26
C LEU A 122 -16.44 7.83 -15.80
N GLU A 123 -17.01 8.83 -16.47
CA GLU A 123 -17.13 8.85 -17.94
C GLU A 123 -15.86 9.25 -18.68
N GLU A 124 -14.87 9.76 -17.94
CA GLU A 124 -13.56 10.14 -18.45
C GLU A 124 -12.49 9.74 -17.44
N VAL A 125 -11.33 9.32 -17.94
CA VAL A 125 -10.10 9.18 -17.17
C VAL A 125 -9.05 10.19 -17.65
N ARG A 126 -8.37 10.82 -16.70
CA ARG A 126 -7.37 11.85 -16.93
C ARG A 126 -6.05 11.45 -16.31
N PHE A 127 -5.00 11.53 -17.11
CA PHE A 127 -3.61 11.40 -16.69
C PHE A 127 -2.95 12.78 -16.84
N PRO A 128 -2.94 13.62 -15.79
CA PRO A 128 -2.40 14.98 -15.88
C PRO A 128 -0.93 15.01 -16.30
N ASP A 129 -0.10 14.10 -15.78
CA ASP A 129 1.34 14.03 -16.09
C ASP A 129 1.62 13.70 -17.57
N PHE A 130 0.77 12.87 -18.17
CA PHE A 130 0.88 12.47 -19.59
C PHE A 130 0.02 13.35 -20.53
N ARG A 131 -0.76 14.29 -19.97
CA ARG A 131 -1.73 15.13 -20.70
C ARG A 131 -2.74 14.31 -21.52
N ILE A 132 -3.14 13.15 -21.01
CA ILE A 132 -4.13 12.27 -21.64
C ILE A 132 -5.47 12.48 -20.95
N ALA A 133 -6.52 12.72 -21.72
CA ALA A 133 -7.91 12.69 -21.26
C ALA A 133 -8.69 11.81 -22.24
N GLN A 134 -9.29 10.75 -21.73
CA GLN A 134 -9.93 9.73 -22.55
C GLN A 134 -11.32 9.39 -22.01
N ALA A 135 -12.33 9.55 -22.86
CA ALA A 135 -13.68 9.13 -22.55
C ALA A 135 -13.76 7.60 -22.42
N LEU A 136 -14.52 7.14 -21.44
CA LEU A 136 -14.78 5.74 -21.12
C LEU A 136 -16.27 5.45 -21.32
N PRO A 137 -16.70 4.90 -22.46
CA PRO A 137 -18.10 4.52 -22.65
C PRO A 137 -18.51 3.37 -21.71
N VAL A 138 -19.76 3.37 -21.25
CA VAL A 138 -20.29 2.31 -20.37
C VAL A 138 -20.31 0.96 -21.09
N ASN A 139 -19.95 -0.11 -20.38
CA ASN A 139 -19.81 -1.49 -20.84
C ASN A 139 -18.80 -1.67 -21.99
N GLN A 140 -17.82 -0.78 -22.10
CA GLN A 140 -16.77 -0.86 -23.11
C GLN A 140 -15.38 -0.83 -22.47
N THR A 141 -14.44 -1.49 -23.15
CA THR A 141 -13.02 -1.46 -22.80
C THR A 141 -12.31 -0.40 -23.62
N THR A 142 -11.74 0.59 -22.96
CA THR A 142 -10.93 1.63 -23.61
C THR A 142 -9.46 1.41 -23.27
N ALA A 143 -8.62 1.28 -24.29
CA ALA A 143 -7.18 1.07 -24.12
C ALA A 143 -6.43 2.40 -24.18
N ILE A 144 -5.62 2.66 -23.17
CA ILE A 144 -4.73 3.83 -23.09
C ILE A 144 -3.30 3.32 -23.12
N ALA A 145 -2.56 3.71 -24.15
CA ALA A 145 -1.17 3.32 -24.34
C ALA A 145 -0.25 4.51 -24.09
N PHE A 146 0.76 4.31 -23.24
CA PHE A 146 1.79 5.30 -22.96
C PHE A 146 3.09 4.60 -22.55
N THR A 147 4.22 5.33 -22.63
CA THR A 147 5.54 4.80 -22.28
C THR A 147 6.16 5.70 -21.21
N PRO A 148 6.12 5.30 -19.93
CA PRO A 148 6.74 6.09 -18.86
C PRO A 148 8.26 5.97 -18.95
N THR A 149 8.97 7.10 -19.03
CA THR A 149 10.45 7.11 -19.13
C THR A 149 11.13 7.36 -17.79
N GLN A 150 10.45 8.02 -16.86
CA GLN A 150 10.98 8.35 -15.54
C GLN A 150 10.31 7.45 -14.48
N PRO A 151 11.08 6.88 -13.55
CA PRO A 151 10.51 6.21 -12.39
C PRO A 151 9.86 7.23 -11.46
N GLY A 152 8.73 6.86 -10.86
CA GLY A 152 7.94 7.78 -10.06
C GLY A 152 6.50 7.31 -9.89
N ARG A 153 5.71 8.09 -9.15
CA ARG A 153 4.28 7.84 -8.97
C ARG A 153 3.50 8.84 -9.80
N TYR A 154 2.66 8.30 -10.67
CA TYR A 154 1.80 9.06 -11.57
C TYR A 154 0.35 8.85 -11.16
N GLU A 155 -0.34 9.93 -10.86
CA GLU A 155 -1.75 9.86 -10.47
C GLU A 155 -2.63 9.92 -11.71
N PHE A 156 -3.72 9.16 -11.70
CA PHE A 156 -4.80 9.30 -12.67
C PHE A 156 -6.12 9.48 -11.94
N THR A 157 -6.98 10.31 -12.51
CA THR A 157 -8.23 10.71 -11.87
C THR A 157 -9.40 10.66 -12.83
N CYS A 158 -10.60 10.61 -12.29
CA CYS A 158 -11.80 10.78 -13.09
C CYS A 158 -11.96 12.25 -13.52
N GLY A 159 -12.84 12.54 -14.49
CA GLY A 159 -13.06 13.91 -15.00
C GLY A 159 -13.34 14.95 -13.90
N MET A 160 -14.02 14.54 -12.82
CA MET A 160 -14.36 15.38 -11.67
C MET A 160 -13.34 15.33 -10.52
N ASN A 161 -12.19 14.66 -10.69
CA ASN A 161 -11.12 14.57 -9.68
C ASN A 161 -11.57 13.96 -8.33
N MET A 162 -12.61 13.11 -8.32
CA MET A 162 -13.10 12.44 -7.11
C MET A 162 -12.44 11.07 -6.91
N PHE A 163 -12.55 10.19 -7.90
CA PHE A 163 -11.89 8.90 -7.89
C PHE A 163 -10.47 9.04 -8.42
N ARG A 164 -9.52 8.38 -7.73
CA ARG A 164 -8.09 8.46 -8.00
C ARG A 164 -7.50 7.07 -8.03
N GLY A 165 -6.52 6.87 -8.89
CA GLY A 165 -5.61 5.74 -8.86
C GLY A 165 -4.19 6.19 -9.07
N THR A 166 -3.25 5.29 -8.84
CA THR A 166 -1.81 5.57 -8.93
C THR A 166 -1.14 4.50 -9.77
N VAL A 167 -0.32 4.95 -10.71
CA VAL A 167 0.62 4.13 -11.46
C VAL A 167 2.00 4.38 -10.88
N GLU A 168 2.54 3.39 -10.17
CA GLU A 168 3.91 3.39 -9.68
C GLU A 168 4.84 2.81 -10.76
N VAL A 169 5.68 3.67 -11.31
CA VAL A 169 6.70 3.30 -12.29
C VAL A 169 8.00 2.99 -11.54
N VAL A 170 8.39 1.73 -11.56
CA VAL A 170 9.68 1.27 -11.02
C VAL A 170 10.74 1.32 -12.13
N ALA A 171 12.00 1.57 -11.76
CA ALA A 171 13.10 1.37 -12.70
C ALA A 171 13.12 -0.11 -13.15
N GLU A 172 13.43 -0.40 -14.41
CA GLU A 172 13.81 -1.76 -14.79
C GLU A 172 14.98 -2.18 -13.89
N ASP A 173 14.88 -3.35 -13.26
CA ASP A 173 15.92 -3.88 -12.37
C ASP A 173 17.32 -3.78 -13.02
N GLY A 174 18.15 -2.85 -12.53
CA GLY A 174 19.57 -2.74 -12.91
C GLY A 174 20.15 -1.34 -13.06
N GLY A 175 19.38 -0.26 -12.95
CA GLY A 175 19.90 1.10 -13.09
C GLY A 175 20.02 1.82 -11.76
N VAL A 176 21.15 1.66 -11.05
CA VAL A 176 21.62 2.74 -10.17
C VAL A 176 21.63 4.00 -11.02
N VAL A 177 20.76 4.97 -10.72
CA VAL A 177 20.89 6.33 -11.25
C VAL A 177 22.12 6.92 -10.57
N LEU A 178 23.30 6.53 -11.04
CA LEU A 178 24.47 7.35 -10.88
C LEU A 178 24.17 8.62 -11.67
N PRO A 179 24.21 9.82 -11.06
CA PRO A 179 24.19 11.03 -11.85
C PRO A 179 25.34 10.91 -12.85
N ARG A 180 24.99 10.85 -14.13
CA ARG A 180 25.94 10.90 -15.24
C ARG A 180 26.63 12.25 -15.13
N ALA A 181 27.77 12.28 -14.45
CA ALA A 181 28.69 13.40 -14.48
C ALA A 181 29.03 13.63 -15.95
N THR A 182 28.48 14.70 -16.50
CA THR A 182 28.89 15.29 -17.75
C THR A 182 30.36 15.68 -17.63
N ALA A 183 31.12 15.25 -18.64
CA ALA A 183 32.54 15.48 -18.86
C ALA A 183 33.09 16.85 -18.42
N THR A 184 34.34 16.88 -17.95
CA THR A 184 35.34 17.88 -18.35
C THR A 184 36.74 17.29 -18.22
N ALA A 185 37.57 17.64 -19.21
CA ALA A 185 38.89 17.15 -19.55
C ALA A 185 39.98 17.36 -18.48
N GLY A 186 41.01 16.52 -18.57
CA GLY A 186 42.41 16.90 -18.39
C GLY A 186 43.02 16.64 -17.02
N SER A 187 43.96 15.69 -16.95
CA SER A 187 45.22 15.89 -16.21
C SER A 187 46.17 14.70 -16.43
N ALA A 188 47.19 15.00 -17.25
CA ALA A 188 48.59 14.59 -17.16
C ALA A 188 48.97 13.24 -16.52
N ASP A 189 49.61 12.43 -17.38
CA ASP A 189 50.64 11.44 -17.05
C ASP A 189 51.58 11.89 -15.91
N HIS A 190 51.68 11.04 -14.88
CA HIS A 190 52.84 11.00 -13.99
C HIS A 190 53.18 9.53 -13.71
N HIS A 191 53.98 8.94 -14.62
CA HIS A 191 54.68 7.70 -14.35
C HIS A 191 55.83 7.98 -13.36
N ASN A 192 55.63 7.59 -12.11
CA ASN A 192 56.72 7.41 -11.15
C ASN A 192 57.42 6.09 -11.49
N ASN A 193 58.64 6.18 -12.03
CA ASN A 193 59.59 5.08 -11.98
C ASN A 193 60.82 5.56 -11.20
N MET A 194 60.85 5.23 -9.91
CA MET A 194 61.98 5.41 -9.01
C MET A 194 62.64 4.05 -8.86
N GLY A 195 63.81 3.86 -9.47
CA GLY A 195 64.62 2.67 -9.29
C GLY A 195 65.80 2.59 -10.25
N ASP A 196 66.99 2.35 -9.68
CA ASP A 196 68.30 2.15 -10.32
C ASP A 196 69.01 3.47 -10.71
N GLY A 197 70.14 3.90 -10.15
CA GLY A 197 71.27 3.16 -9.61
C GLY A 197 72.44 3.29 -10.60
N THR A 198 73.60 3.71 -10.07
CA THR A 198 74.95 3.52 -10.63
C THR A 198 75.49 4.51 -11.70
N SER A 199 76.56 5.20 -11.27
CA SER A 199 77.87 5.30 -11.96
C SER A 199 78.15 6.41 -13.00
N GLY A 200 79.30 7.09 -12.78
CA GLY A 200 80.19 7.61 -13.83
C GLY A 200 79.94 9.06 -14.27
N GLN A 201 80.63 10.07 -13.73
CA GLN A 201 81.94 10.59 -14.14
C GLN A 201 82.00 11.32 -15.50
N HIS A 202 82.73 12.45 -15.48
CA HIS A 202 83.21 13.34 -16.56
C HIS A 202 82.21 14.38 -17.11
N GLN A 203 82.31 15.69 -16.80
CA GLN A 203 83.41 16.65 -17.03
C GLN A 203 83.65 16.95 -18.52
N PHE A 204 83.07 18.05 -19.03
CA PHE A 204 83.56 18.92 -20.13
C PHE A 204 82.60 20.13 -20.15
N LEU A 205 82.93 21.32 -19.61
CA LEU A 205 83.87 22.36 -20.08
C LEU A 205 83.38 23.10 -21.35
N LEU A 206 83.32 24.44 -21.24
CA LEU A 206 83.26 25.51 -22.26
C LEU A 206 81.88 25.86 -22.84
N ALA A 207 81.33 27.05 -22.59
CA ALA A 207 81.76 28.42 -22.93
C ALA A 207 81.36 28.88 -24.36
N ARG A 208 80.68 30.03 -24.38
CA ARG A 208 80.49 31.00 -25.49
C ARG A 208 79.62 30.59 -26.68
N LEU A 209 78.50 31.29 -26.85
CA LEU A 209 78.39 32.47 -27.73
C LEU A 209 77.19 33.33 -27.32
#